data_AF-A0AAW1D3R0-F1
#
_entry.id   AF-A0AAW1D3R0-F1
#
_cell.length_a   1.000
_cell.length_b   1.000
_cell.length_c   1.000
_cell.angle_alpha   90.00
_cell.angle_beta   90.00
_cell.angle_gamma   90.00
#
_symmetry.space_group_name_H-M   'P 1'
#
loop_
_entity.id
_entity.type
_entity.pdbx_description
1 polymer ?
#
loop_
_entity_poly.entity_id
_entity_poly.type
_entity_poly.pdbx_seq_one_letter_code
_entity_poly.pdbx_strand_id
1 'polypeptide(L)' 'MVVTEELPEWEDSRSIGRQRKWFTLEDALKQLSLHKPVQLTYLESLLTPQHSNSNNQPVT' A
#
# COMPACT_ATOMS: atom_id res chain seq x y z
N MET A 1 -11.51 -0.90 8.74
CA MET A 1 -12.25 -0.50 7.53
C MET A 1 -12.36 -1.72 6.64
N VAL A 2 -13.57 -2.11 6.24
CA VAL A 2 -13.83 -3.31 5.43
C VAL A 2 -14.48 -2.84 4.13
N VAL A 3 -13.99 -3.32 2.99
CA VAL A 3 -14.62 -3.01 1.69
C VAL A 3 -15.94 -3.78 1.62
N THR A 4 -17.05 -3.05 1.51
CA THR A 4 -18.40 -3.64 1.48
C THR A 4 -18.93 -3.90 0.07
N GLU A 5 -18.42 -3.15 -0.92
CA GLU A 5 -18.85 -3.26 -2.32
C GLU A 5 -17.70 -2.85 -3.25
N GLU A 6 -17.56 -3.57 -4.36
CA GLU A 6 -16.64 -3.23 -5.45
C GLU A 6 -17.45 -2.90 -6.70
N LEU A 7 -17.26 -1.69 -7.24
CA LEU A 7 -17.90 -1.29 -8.48
C LEU A 7 -17.20 -1.98 -9.67
N PRO A 8 -17.95 -2.62 -10.58
CA PRO A 8 -17.38 -3.31 -11.74
C PRO A 8 -16.69 -2.35 -12.71
N GLU A 9 -17.15 -1.10 -12.77
CA GLU A 9 -16.54 -0.04 -13.56
C GLU A 9 -16.34 1.21 -12.70
N TRP A 10 -15.21 1.88 -12.90
CA TRP A 10 -14.85 3.15 -12.29
C TRP A 10 -14.35 4.11 -13.37
N GLU A 11 -14.18 5.39 -13.03
CA GLU A 11 -13.81 6.42 -14.02
C GLU A 11 -12.59 6.03 -14.85
N ASP A 12 -11.45 5.70 -14.22
CA ASP A 12 -10.24 5.32 -14.96
C ASP A 12 -10.38 4.00 -15.73
N SER A 13 -11.22 3.05 -15.29
CA SER A 13 -11.43 1.84 -16.10
C SER A 13 -12.15 2.18 -17.40
N ARG A 14 -13.11 3.12 -17.36
CA ARG A 14 -13.86 3.55 -18.54
C ARG A 14 -13.09 4.54 -19.41
N SER A 15 -12.33 5.46 -18.81
CA SER A 15 -11.67 6.56 -19.52
C SER A 15 -10.32 6.19 -20.11
N ILE A 16 -9.53 5.37 -19.39
CA ILE A 16 -8.14 5.04 -19.78
C ILE A 16 -7.85 3.53 -19.75
N GLY A 17 -8.87 2.69 -19.54
CA GLY A 17 -8.71 1.23 -19.53
C GLY A 17 -7.92 0.70 -18.33
N ARG A 18 -7.83 1.46 -17.23
CA ARG A 18 -7.06 1.06 -16.05
C ARG A 18 -7.72 -0.09 -15.31
N GLN A 19 -6.91 -1.07 -14.92
CA GLN A 19 -7.37 -2.28 -14.24
C GLN A 19 -6.95 -2.30 -12.77
N ARG A 20 -7.66 -3.08 -11.96
CA ARG A 20 -7.36 -3.35 -10.56
C ARG A 20 -7.36 -4.85 -10.31
N LYS A 21 -6.52 -5.29 -9.38
CA LYS A 21 -6.42 -6.70 -8.98
C LYS A 21 -5.99 -6.74 -7.53
N TRP A 22 -6.60 -7.65 -6.76
CA TRP A 22 -6.13 -7.98 -5.42
C TRP A 22 -4.89 -8.87 -5.50
N PHE A 23 -3.89 -8.54 -4.69
CA PHE A 23 -2.66 -9.31 -4.57
C PHE A 23 -2.52 -9.80 -3.14
N THR A 24 -1.90 -10.96 -2.98
CA THR A 24 -1.28 -11.31 -1.70
C THR A 24 -0.13 -10.34 -1.44
N LEU A 25 0.29 -10.21 -0.18
CA LEU A 25 1.40 -9.32 0.17
C LEU A 25 2.69 -9.72 -0.56
N GLU A 26 2.97 -11.02 -0.65
CA GLU A 26 4.15 -11.55 -1.33
C GLU A 26 4.14 -11.23 -2.84
N ASP A 27 3.00 -11.41 -3.51
CA ASP A 27 2.87 -11.10 -4.93
C ASP A 27 2.97 -9.60 -5.19
N ALA A 28 2.41 -8.77 -4.31
CA ALA A 28 2.52 -7.32 -4.41
C ALA A 28 3.99 -6.87 -4.31
N LEU A 29 4.76 -7.40 -3.35
CA LEU A 29 6.19 -7.10 -3.21
C LEU A 29 6.98 -7.48 -4.48
N LYS A 30 6.75 -8.68 -5.02
CA LYS A 30 7.41 -9.14 -6.27
C LYS A 30 7.09 -8.25 -7.47
N GLN A 31 5.84 -7.81 -7.61
CA GLN A 31 5.44 -6.94 -8.73
C GLN A 31 6.01 -5.52 -8.58
N LEU A 32 5.98 -4.97 -7.36
CA LEU A 32 6.46 -3.61 -7.10
C LEU A 32 7.99 -3.50 -7.21
N SER A 33 8.75 -4.54 -6.85
CA SER A 33 10.21 -4.52 -6.92
C SER A 33 10.75 -4.31 -8.33
N LEU A 34 9.99 -4.69 -9.37
CA LEU A 34 10.42 -4.58 -10.76
C LEU A 34 10.43 -3.13 -11.27
N HIS A 35 9.40 -2.34 -10.92
CA HIS A 35 9.15 -1.06 -11.58
C HIS A 35 8.65 0.07 -10.66
N LYS A 36 8.44 -0.22 -9.37
CA LYS A 36 7.81 0.69 -8.39
C LYS A 36 8.50 0.56 -7.02
N PRO A 37 9.84 0.76 -6.94
CA PRO A 37 10.60 0.52 -5.71
C PRO A 37 10.18 1.42 -4.55
N VAL A 38 9.72 2.65 -4.82
CA VAL A 38 9.23 3.56 -3.76
C VAL A 38 7.94 3.04 -3.12
N GLN A 39 7.04 2.45 -3.91
CA GLN A 39 5.81 1.86 -3.38
C GLN A 39 6.08 0.57 -2.62
N LEU A 40 7.12 -0.18 -3.01
CA LEU A 40 7.57 -1.36 -2.29
C LEU A 40 8.01 -1.00 -0.86
N THR A 41 8.77 0.08 -0.66
CA THR A 41 9.23 0.47 0.69
C THR A 41 8.08 0.82 1.63
N TYR A 42 6.94 1.28 1.11
CA TYR A 42 5.74 1.51 1.91
C TYR A 42 5.23 0.21 2.53
N LEU A 43 5.17 -0.88 1.74
CA LEU A 43 4.75 -2.20 2.24
C LEU A 43 5.77 -2.79 3.21
N GLU A 44 7.06 -2.62 2.96
CA GLU A 44 8.11 -3.05 3.89
C GLU A 44 8.01 -2.31 5.24
N SER A 45 7.74 -1.00 5.22
CA SER A 45 7.59 -0.21 6.45
C SER A 45 6.38 -0.62 7.31
N LEU A 46 5.34 -1.16 6.67
CA LEU A 46 4.16 -1.70 7.34
C LEU A 46 4.45 -3.05 8.01
N LEU A 47 5.36 -3.83 7.43
CA LEU A 47 5.79 -5.12 7.94
C LEU A 47 6.80 -5.00 9.08
N THR A 48 7.64 -3.96 9.06
CA THR A 48 8.52 -3.67 10.19
C THR A 48 7.70 -3.18 11.37
N PRO A 49 7.77 -3.83 12.55
CA PRO A 49 7.15 -3.28 13.75
C PRO A 49 7.81 -1.94 14.07
N GLN A 50 7.08 -0.85 13.81
CA GLN A 50 7.47 0.48 14.23
C GLN A 50 7.69 0.43 15.75
N HIS A 51 8.93 0.65 16.20
CA HIS A 51 9.19 0.95 17.60
C HIS A 51 8.40 2.22 17.91
N SER A 52 7.31 2.08 18.65
CA SER A 52 6.44 3.15 19.07
C SER A 52 7.26 4.33 19.61
N ASN A 53 7.15 5.48 18.95
CA ASN A 53 7.75 6.77 19.28
C ASN A 53 8.06 6.94 20.78
N SER A 54 9.33 6.82 21.16
CA SER A 54 9.84 7.31 22.44
C SER A 54 10.13 8.80 22.34
N ASN A 55 9.11 9.65 22.33
CA ASN A 55 9.26 11.10 22.51
C ASN A 55 8.67 11.53 23.86
N ASN A 56 9.36 11.13 24.94
CA ASN A 56 9.31 11.84 26.21
C ASN A 56 10.66 12.55 26.38
N GLN A 57 10.72 13.84 26.04
CA GLN A 57 11.80 14.74 26.44
C GLN A 57 11.16 15.92 27.18
N PRO A 58 11.39 16.08 28.50
CA PRO A 58 11.03 17.31 29.19
C PRO A 58 12.06 18.38 28.83
N VAL A 59 11.59 19.49 28.25
CA VAL A 59 12.42 20.69 28.06
C VAL A 59 12.77 21.27 29.43
N THR A 60 14.06 21.56 29.63
CA THR A 60 14.60 22.23 30.83
C THR A 60 14.70 23.73 30.59
#